data_AF-A0A0R3QI64-F1
#
_entry.id   AF-A0A0R3QI64-F1
#
_cell.length_a   1.000
_cell.length_b   1.000
_cell.length_c   1.000
_cell.angle_alpha   90.00
_cell.angle_beta   90.00
_cell.angle_gamma   90.00
#
_symmetry.space_group_name_H-M   'P 1'
#
loop_
_entity.id
_entity.type
_entity.pdbx_description
1 polymer ?
#
loop_
_entity_poly.entity_id
_entity_poly.type
_entity_poly.pdbx_seq_one_letter_code
_entity_poly.pdbx_strand_id
1 'polypeptide(L)' 'MKWKWSTLDPKKNECPFPFKPWRTAPNRVNGEAAENVRYEKKMVIDNILETIGETPLVRLNYIPKMFGVRCQVCKF' A
#
# COMPACT_ATOMS: atom_id res chain seq x y z
N MET A 1 -30.18 -2.17 -1.70
CA MET A 1 -29.30 -2.85 -0.73
C MET A 1 -28.61 -1.80 0.12
N LYS A 2 -28.61 -1.92 1.45
CA LYS A 2 -27.96 -0.98 2.37
C LYS A 2 -26.76 -1.67 3.00
N TRP A 3 -25.56 -1.35 2.53
CA TRP A 3 -24.31 -1.91 3.01
C TRP A 3 -24.03 -1.45 4.43
N LYS A 4 -23.65 -2.37 5.32
CA LYS A 4 -23.24 -2.02 6.69
C LYS A 4 -21.74 -1.75 6.69
N TRP A 5 -21.37 -0.53 7.06
CA TRP A 5 -20.00 -0.09 7.17
C TRP A 5 -19.79 0.65 8.49
N SER A 6 -18.80 0.23 9.27
CA SER A 6 -18.37 0.81 10.53
C SER A 6 -16.85 0.93 10.54
N THR A 7 -16.38 2.13 10.86
CA THR A 7 -14.94 2.40 11.06
C THR A 7 -14.47 1.94 12.44
N LEU A 8 -15.37 1.93 13.43
CA LEU A 8 -15.07 1.54 14.82
C LEU A 8 -15.08 0.01 15.00
N ASP A 9 -15.92 -0.70 14.25
CA ASP A 9 -16.06 -2.16 14.31
C ASP A 9 -15.92 -2.81 12.92
N PRO A 10 -14.70 -2.91 12.35
CA PRO A 10 -14.50 -3.41 10.99
C PRO A 10 -15.01 -4.83 10.75
N LYS A 11 -15.11 -5.66 11.81
CA LYS A 11 -15.62 -7.03 11.75
C LYS A 11 -17.11 -7.12 11.35
N LYS A 12 -17.87 -6.03 11.52
CA LYS A 12 -19.31 -5.96 11.18
C LYS A 12 -19.56 -5.50 9.75
N ASN A 13 -18.49 -5.24 8.97
CA ASN A 13 -18.60 -4.70 7.62
C ASN A 13 -18.95 -5.82 6.64
N GLU A 14 -20.08 -5.66 5.97
CA GLU A 14 -20.53 -6.57 4.91
C GLU A 14 -19.96 -6.05 3.59
N CYS A 15 -18.78 -6.54 3.17
CA CYS A 15 -18.25 -6.22 1.84
C CYS A 15 -18.91 -7.14 0.80
N PRO A 16 -19.57 -6.61 -0.25
CA PRO A 16 -20.23 -7.41 -1.29
C PRO A 16 -19.30 -8.40 -1.99
N PHE A 17 -18.04 -7.99 -2.07
CA PHE A 17 -17.02 -8.72 -2.77
C PHE A 17 -16.08 -9.26 -1.70
N PRO A 18 -15.68 -10.54 -1.76
CA PRO A 18 -14.49 -10.96 -1.06
C PRO A 18 -13.33 -10.18 -1.70
N PHE A 19 -13.05 -9.00 -1.16
CA PHE A 19 -12.01 -8.12 -1.65
C PHE A 19 -10.67 -8.77 -1.31
N LYS A 20 -10.23 -9.66 -2.20
CA LYS A 20 -8.83 -10.00 -2.35
C LYS A 20 -8.25 -8.89 -3.23
N PRO A 21 -7.42 -7.99 -2.69
CA PRO A 21 -6.93 -6.86 -3.47
C PRO A 21 -6.13 -7.30 -4.71
N TRP A 22 -5.60 -8.53 -4.74
CA TRP A 22 -5.06 -9.25 -5.90
C TRP A 22 -5.00 -10.77 -5.61
N ARG A 23 -4.74 -11.62 -6.63
CA ARG A 23 -4.77 -13.11 -6.50
C ARG A 23 -3.86 -13.65 -5.39
N THR A 24 -2.73 -12.99 -5.14
CA THR A 24 -1.69 -13.35 -4.16
C THR A 24 -1.76 -12.50 -2.88
N ALA A 25 -2.90 -11.84 -2.63
CA ALA A 25 -3.03 -10.99 -1.45
C ALA A 25 -2.97 -11.85 -0.17
N PRO A 26 -2.05 -11.55 0.76
CA PRO A 26 -1.88 -12.34 1.96
C PRO A 26 -3.08 -12.19 2.89
N ASN A 27 -3.51 -13.29 3.52
CA ASN A 27 -4.55 -13.22 4.54
C ASN A 27 -4.00 -12.69 5.86
N ARG A 28 -4.07 -11.37 6.03
CA ARG A 28 -3.61 -10.68 7.25
C ARG A 28 -4.31 -11.14 8.53
N VAL A 29 -5.53 -11.70 8.44
CA VAL A 29 -6.26 -12.23 9.61
C VAL A 29 -5.60 -13.50 10.14
N ASN A 30 -5.01 -14.29 9.24
CA ASN A 30 -4.29 -15.52 9.56
C ASN A 30 -2.80 -15.27 9.86
N GLY A 31 -2.36 -14.01 9.91
CA GLY A 31 -0.96 -13.66 10.09
C GLY A 31 -0.10 -13.86 8.84
N GLU A 32 -0.69 -14.17 7.69
CA GLU A 32 0.04 -14.23 6.42
C GLU A 32 0.50 -12.81 6.04
N ALA A 33 1.76 -12.69 5.66
CA ALA A 33 2.34 -11.49 5.07
C ALA A 33 2.70 -11.80 3.62
N ALA A 34 2.61 -10.80 2.75
CA ALA A 34 3.20 -10.92 1.43
C ALA A 34 4.71 -11.02 1.66
N GLU A 35 5.35 -12.04 1.09
CA GLU A 35 6.80 -12.02 1.03
C GLU A 35 7.23 -10.73 0.34
N ASN A 36 8.24 -10.06 0.91
CA ASN A 36 8.87 -8.94 0.25
C ASN A 36 9.63 -9.49 -0.96
N VAL A 37 8.95 -9.62 -2.09
CA VAL A 37 9.59 -9.94 -3.36
C VAL A 37 10.45 -8.74 -3.69
N ARG A 38 11.76 -8.90 -3.56
CA ARG A 38 12.73 -7.96 -4.10
C ARG A 38 12.71 -8.16 -5.61
N TYR A 39 12.11 -7.24 -6.33
CA TYR A 39 12.20 -7.22 -7.78
C TYR A 39 13.63 -6.82 -8.14
N GLU A 40 14.28 -7.60 -8.99
CA GLU A 40 15.54 -7.18 -9.58
C GLU A 40 15.25 -6.13 -10.65
N LYS A 41 15.86 -4.96 -10.50
CA LYS A 41 15.69 -3.88 -11.46
C LYS A 41 16.36 -4.26 -12.78
N LYS A 42 15.57 -4.65 -13.77
CA LYS A 42 16.03 -4.93 -15.13
C LYS A 42 16.46 -3.62 -15.82
N MET A 43 17.53 -3.67 -16.62
CA MET A 43 17.93 -2.53 -17.48
C MET A 43 16.96 -2.30 -18.64
N VAL A 44 16.42 -3.38 -19.20
CA VAL A 44 15.41 -3.37 -20.26
C VAL A 44 14.20 -4.12 -19.73
N ILE A 45 13.04 -3.48 -19.78
CA ILE A 45 11.76 -4.05 -19.34
C ILE A 45 11.00 -4.62 -20.53
N ASP A 46 10.26 -5.71 -20.30
CA ASP A 46 9.56 -6.43 -21.36
C ASP A 46 8.24 -5.75 -21.73
N ASN A 47 7.58 -5.11 -20.74
CA ASN A 47 6.33 -4.39 -20.93
C ASN A 47 6.14 -3.29 -19.86
N ILE A 48 5.19 -2.38 -20.11
CA ILE A 48 4.92 -1.24 -19.22
C ILE A 48 4.38 -1.63 -17.84
N LEU A 49 3.78 -2.81 -17.67
CA LEU A 49 3.27 -3.23 -16.36
C LEU A 49 4.41 -3.57 -15.39
N GLU A 50 5.61 -3.90 -15.90
CA GLU A 50 6.81 -4.11 -15.06
C GLU A 50 7.28 -2.83 -14.36
N THR A 51 6.83 -1.64 -14.79
CA THR A 51 7.15 -0.38 -14.10
C THR A 51 6.23 -0.10 -12.91
N ILE A 52 5.19 -0.90 -12.70
CA ILE A 52 4.25 -0.73 -11.58
C ILE A 52 4.90 -1.27 -10.32
N GLY A 53 5.08 -0.42 -9.31
CA GLY A 53 5.80 -0.75 -8.09
C GLY A 53 7.10 0.03 -8.01
N GLU A 54 7.96 -0.33 -7.04
CA GLU A 54 9.24 0.35 -6.77
C GLU A 54 9.17 1.89 -6.70
N THR A 55 8.00 2.45 -6.34
CA THR A 55 7.81 3.90 -6.26
C THR A 55 8.77 4.48 -5.23
N PRO A 56 9.59 5.49 -5.60
CA PRO A 56 10.59 6.01 -4.70
C PRO A 56 9.95 6.67 -3.49
N LEU A 57 10.46 6.35 -2.29
CA LEU A 57 10.13 7.07 -1.07
C LEU A 57 10.97 8.35 -1.01
N VAL A 58 10.36 9.50 -1.25
CA VAL A 58 11.09 10.78 -1.34
C VAL A 58 10.97 11.58 -0.05
N ARG A 59 12.10 12.11 0.43
CA ARG A 59 12.15 12.99 1.61
C ARG A 59 11.64 14.39 1.27
N LEU A 60 10.73 14.91 2.09
CA LEU A 60 10.26 16.29 1.98
C LEU A 60 11.23 17.24 2.71
N ASN A 61 11.91 18.11 1.96
CA ASN A 61 12.97 18.96 2.51
C ASN A 61 12.50 20.32 3.01
N TYR A 62 11.45 20.90 2.40
CA TYR A 62 11.04 22.29 2.64
C TYR A 62 9.73 22.39 3.41
N ILE A 63 8.66 21.76 2.92
CA ILE A 63 7.32 21.84 3.53
C ILE A 63 7.36 21.51 5.03
N PRO A 64 7.94 20.39 5.51
CA PRO A 64 7.95 20.08 6.94
C PRO A 64 8.68 21.13 7.78
N LYS A 65 9.79 21.67 7.26
CA LYS A 65 10.58 22.70 7.95
C LYS A 65 9.80 24.00 8.08
N MET A 66 9.04 24.40 7.06
CA MET A 66 8.18 25.60 7.10
C MET A 66 7.15 25.53 8.23
N PHE A 67 6.69 24.34 8.58
CA PHE A 67 5.73 24.10 9.67
C PHE A 67 6.39 23.71 11.00
N GLY A 68 7.72 23.87 11.13
CA GLY A 68 8.44 23.55 12.36
C GLY A 68 8.55 22.06 12.68
N VAL A 69 8.27 21.18 11.72
CA VAL A 69 8.37 19.72 11.89
C VAL A 69 9.84 19.32 11.97
N ARG A 70 10.21 18.69 13.09
CA ARG A 70 11.59 18.28 13.39
C ARG A 70 11.94 16.85 12.92
N CYS A 71 10.94 16.03 12.61
CA CYS A 71 11.16 14.67 12.12
C CYS A 71 11.31 14.61 10.60
N GLN A 72 11.89 13.52 10.10
CA GLN A 72 11.95 13.24 8.67
C GLN A 72 10.55 12.86 8.17
N VAL A 73 10.03 13.65 7.23
CA VAL A 73 8.78 13.34 6.53
C VAL A 73 9.11 12.85 5.14
N CYS A 74 8.56 11.71 4.76
CA CYS A 74 8.71 11.13 3.43
C CYS A 74 7.32 10.91 2.80
N LYS A 75 7.26 10.95 1.47
CA LYS A 75 6.04 10.70 0.69
C LYS A 75 6.34 9.70 -0.44
N PHE A 76 5.40 8.80 -0.68
CA PHE A 76 5.35 7.88 -1.82
C PHE A 76 4.58 8.50 -2.99
#